data_AF-A0A087R493-F1
#
_entry.id   AF-A0A087R493-F1
#
_cell.length_a   1.000
_cell.length_b   1.000
_cell.length_c   1.000
_cell.angle_alpha   90.00
_cell.angle_beta   90.00
_cell.angle_gamma   90.00
#
_symmetry.space_group_name_H-M   'P 1'
#
loop_
_entity.id
_entity.type
_entity.pdbx_description
1 polymer ?
#
loop_
_entity_poly.entity_id
_entity_poly.type
_entity_poly.pdbx_seq_one_letter_code
_entity_poly.pdbx_strand_id
1 'polypeptide(L)'
;QVITGGHYDVDCYVEDPNGRMIYKETKKQYDSFPHRTEVKGVYTFCFSNEFSTFSHKTVYFDFQVGDEPPILPDMSNRVTALTQMESACITIHEALNTVIDSQTHYRLREAQDRSRAEDLNGRVSYWSVGETLILFVVSI
;
A
#
# COMPACT_ATOMS: atom_id res chain seq x y z
N GLN A 1 -4.24 -0.30 -1.13
CA GLN A 1 -4.92 0.49 -0.09
C GLN A 1 -4.94 1.97 -0.48
N VAL A 2 -6.05 2.68 -0.32
CA VAL A 2 -6.10 4.13 -0.55
C VAL A 2 -5.67 4.86 0.73
N ILE A 3 -4.61 5.67 0.65
CA ILE A 3 -4.04 6.41 1.78
C ILE A 3 -4.81 7.73 2.00
N THR A 4 -5.08 8.48 0.92
CA THR A 4 -5.71 9.81 0.98
C THR A 4 -6.64 10.05 -0.21
N GLY A 5 -7.59 10.98 -0.06
CA GLY A 5 -8.44 11.50 -1.15
C GLY A 5 -9.91 11.04 -1.13
N GLY A 6 -10.84 12.00 -1.17
CA GLY A 6 -12.28 11.76 -1.32
C GLY A 6 -12.86 10.76 -0.31
N HIS A 7 -13.62 9.78 -0.80
CA HIS A 7 -14.19 8.68 -0.01
C HIS A 7 -13.24 7.50 0.23
N TYR A 8 -11.94 7.68 -0.03
CA TYR A 8 -10.91 6.64 0.11
C TYR A 8 -11.14 5.42 -0.78
N ASP A 9 -11.86 5.53 -1.88
CA ASP A 9 -12.19 4.46 -2.82
C ASP A 9 -11.42 4.59 -4.15
N VAL A 10 -11.14 3.50 -4.86
CA VAL A 10 -10.53 3.51 -6.21
C VAL A 10 -11.06 2.32 -7.02
N ASP A 11 -11.13 2.47 -8.34
CA ASP A 11 -11.42 1.36 -9.24
C ASP A 11 -10.10 0.68 -9.61
N CYS A 12 -10.03 -0.64 -9.54
CA CYS A 12 -8.84 -1.43 -9.82
C CYS A 12 -9.18 -2.53 -10.82
N TYR A 13 -8.32 -2.71 -11.82
CA TYR A 13 -8.42 -3.86 -12.70
C TYR A 13 -7.04 -4.36 -13.10
N VAL A 14 -6.94 -5.67 -13.35
CA VAL A 14 -5.73 -6.35 -13.76
C VAL A 14 -6.00 -7.09 -15.06
N GLU A 15 -5.11 -6.91 -16.02
CA GLU A 15 -5.15 -7.55 -17.33
C GLU A 15 -4.00 -8.54 -17.49
N ASP A 16 -4.31 -9.68 -18.11
CA ASP A 16 -3.32 -10.67 -18.51
C ASP A 16 -2.55 -10.22 -19.76
N PRO A 17 -1.47 -10.93 -20.15
CA PRO A 17 -0.70 -10.60 -21.35
C PRO A 17 -1.49 -10.67 -22.67
N ASN A 18 -2.68 -11.28 -22.66
CA ASN A 18 -3.56 -11.39 -23.82
C ASN A 18 -4.67 -10.31 -23.81
N GLY A 19 -4.66 -9.38 -22.86
CA GLY A 19 -5.67 -8.34 -22.69
C GLY A 19 -7.00 -8.81 -22.07
N ARG A 20 -7.01 -9.97 -21.41
CA ARG A 20 -8.16 -10.45 -20.65
C ARG A 20 -8.10 -9.88 -19.25
N MET A 21 -9.21 -9.27 -18.80
CA MET A 21 -9.33 -8.84 -17.40
C MET A 21 -9.47 -10.05 -16.48
N ILE A 22 -8.48 -10.24 -15.61
CA ILE A 22 -8.45 -11.31 -14.60
C ILE A 22 -8.95 -10.84 -13.24
N TYR A 23 -8.98 -9.51 -13.03
CA TYR A 23 -9.50 -8.90 -11.83
C TYR A 23 -10.10 -7.54 -12.18
N LYS A 24 -11.27 -7.23 -11.61
CA LYS A 24 -11.94 -5.95 -11.77
C LYS A 24 -12.80 -5.70 -10.56
N GLU A 25 -12.46 -4.66 -9.82
CA GLU A 25 -13.20 -4.20 -8.66
C GLU A 25 -13.40 -2.69 -8.73
N THR A 26 -14.57 -2.24 -8.29
CA THR A 26 -14.94 -0.82 -8.31
C THR A 26 -15.15 -0.29 -6.91
N LYS A 27 -14.73 0.96 -6.67
CA LYS A 27 -14.90 1.70 -5.41
C LYS A 27 -14.39 0.95 -4.17
N LYS A 28 -13.22 0.31 -4.27
CA LYS A 28 -12.59 -0.38 -3.13
C LYS A 28 -11.62 0.54 -2.40
N GLN A 29 -11.62 0.47 -1.08
CA GLN A 29 -10.64 1.20 -0.24
C GLN A 29 -9.38 0.38 0.03
N TYR A 30 -9.57 -0.93 0.21
CA TYR A 30 -8.53 -1.91 0.45
C TYR A 30 -8.97 -3.22 -0.21
N ASP A 31 -8.03 -3.90 -0.85
CA ASP A 31 -8.21 -5.28 -1.30
C ASP A 31 -6.85 -5.97 -1.42
N SER A 32 -6.85 -7.30 -1.38
CA SER A 32 -5.70 -8.15 -1.66
C SER A 32 -6.11 -9.26 -2.62
N PHE A 33 -5.45 -9.36 -3.76
CA PHE A 33 -5.79 -10.32 -4.81
C PHE A 33 -4.66 -11.35 -5.02
N PRO A 34 -4.73 -12.54 -4.37
CA PRO A 34 -3.81 -13.63 -4.67
C PRO A 34 -4.22 -14.31 -5.97
N HIS A 35 -3.31 -14.34 -6.95
CA HIS A 35 -3.57 -14.97 -8.25
C HIS A 35 -2.37 -15.78 -8.73
N ARG A 36 -2.64 -16.96 -9.29
CA ARG A 36 -1.63 -17.81 -9.90
C ARG A 36 -1.62 -17.57 -11.41
N THR A 37 -0.48 -17.14 -11.94
CA THR A 37 -0.32 -16.81 -13.35
C THR A 37 -0.52 -18.05 -14.24
N GLU A 38 -1.49 -17.99 -15.15
CA GLU A 38 -1.75 -19.05 -16.14
C GLU A 38 -0.88 -18.90 -17.39
N VAL A 39 -0.62 -17.66 -17.78
CA VAL A 39 0.12 -17.31 -19.01
C VAL A 39 1.37 -16.54 -18.64
N LYS A 40 2.49 -16.86 -19.30
CA LYS A 40 3.74 -16.11 -19.17
C LYS A 40 3.65 -14.83 -20.01
N GLY A 41 3.97 -13.69 -19.40
CA GLY A 41 4.03 -12.41 -20.08
C GLY A 41 3.90 -11.25 -19.12
N VAL A 42 3.58 -10.07 -19.66
CA VAL A 42 3.40 -8.84 -18.90
C VAL A 42 1.96 -8.72 -18.44
N TYR A 43 1.76 -8.54 -17.13
CA TYR A 43 0.46 -8.23 -16.55
C TYR A 43 0.37 -6.73 -16.30
N THR A 44 -0.79 -6.15 -16.56
CA THR A 44 -1.02 -4.71 -16.39
C THR A 44 -1.96 -4.47 -15.22
N PHE A 45 -1.52 -3.66 -14.26
CA PHE A 45 -2.31 -3.25 -13.10
C PHE A 45 -2.74 -1.79 -13.30
N CYS A 46 -4.06 -1.56 -13.27
CA CYS A 46 -4.64 -0.25 -13.52
C CYS A 46 -5.46 0.22 -12.33
N PHE A 47 -5.24 1.48 -11.94
CA PHE A 47 -6.01 2.17 -10.92
C PHE A 47 -6.70 3.39 -11.55
N SER A 48 -8.03 3.41 -11.53
CA SER A 48 -8.83 4.49 -12.11
C SER A 48 -9.51 5.32 -11.03
N ASN A 49 -9.47 6.64 -11.24
CA ASN A 49 -10.16 7.65 -10.44
C ASN A 49 -11.12 8.48 -11.31
N GLU A 50 -11.74 7.87 -12.31
CA GLU A 50 -12.63 8.59 -13.23
C GLU A 50 -13.91 9.10 -12.53
N PHE A 51 -14.33 8.42 -11.45
CA PHE A 51 -15.56 8.74 -10.72
C PHE A 51 -15.43 9.90 -9.72
N SER A 52 -14.21 10.29 -9.30
CA SER A 52 -13.98 11.42 -8.37
C SER A 52 -13.09 12.47 -9.02
N THR A 53 -13.67 13.33 -9.85
CA THR A 53 -12.97 14.46 -10.50
C THR A 53 -12.55 15.57 -9.53
N PHE A 54 -13.11 15.59 -8.32
CA PHE A 54 -12.90 16.67 -7.37
C PHE A 54 -11.66 16.50 -6.47
N SER A 55 -11.15 15.28 -6.29
CA SER A 55 -10.07 15.01 -5.34
C SER A 55 -9.04 14.03 -5.90
N HIS A 56 -7.75 14.40 -5.80
CA HIS A 56 -6.64 13.48 -6.02
C HIS A 56 -6.65 12.36 -4.98
N LYS A 57 -6.29 11.14 -5.41
CA LYS A 57 -6.21 9.95 -4.56
C LYS A 57 -4.80 9.39 -4.56
N THR A 58 -4.30 9.06 -3.37
CA THR A 58 -3.00 8.40 -3.20
C THR A 58 -3.23 6.93 -2.88
N VAL A 59 -2.70 6.04 -3.70
CA VAL A 59 -2.86 4.58 -3.55
C VAL A 59 -1.53 3.95 -3.19
N TYR A 60 -1.52 3.19 -2.09
CA TYR A 60 -0.46 2.25 -1.76
C TYR A 60 -0.73 0.92 -2.49
N PHE A 61 0.22 0.50 -3.29
CA PHE A 61 0.21 -0.77 -4.01
C PHE A 61 1.46 -1.56 -3.64
N ASP A 62 1.24 -2.82 -3.24
CA ASP A 62 2.30 -3.78 -2.97
C ASP A 62 2.13 -4.97 -3.90
N PHE A 63 3.23 -5.45 -4.47
CA PHE A 63 3.25 -6.50 -5.47
C PHE A 63 4.31 -7.54 -5.14
N GLN A 64 3.86 -8.76 -4.88
CA GLN A 64 4.70 -9.88 -4.49
C GLN A 64 4.60 -10.98 -5.56
N VAL A 65 5.75 -11.47 -6.04
CA VAL A 65 5.82 -12.48 -7.11
C VAL A 65 6.50 -13.74 -6.62
N GLY A 66 5.74 -14.83 -6.54
CA GLY A 66 6.26 -16.17 -6.27
C GLY A 66 6.91 -16.32 -4.90
N ASP A 67 7.58 -17.46 -4.71
CA ASP A 67 8.46 -17.66 -3.56
C ASP A 67 9.75 -16.86 -3.76
N GLU A 68 10.24 -16.25 -2.69
CA GLU A 68 11.51 -15.53 -2.71
C GLU A 68 12.62 -16.49 -3.18
N PRO A 69 13.46 -16.10 -4.16
CA PRO A 69 14.47 -17.00 -4.71
C PRO A 69 15.35 -17.55 -3.59
N PRO A 70 15.66 -18.86 -3.59
CA PRO A 70 16.46 -19.45 -2.53
C PRO A 70 17.79 -18.70 -2.41
N ILE A 71 18.07 -18.22 -1.20
CA ILE A 71 19.20 -17.34 -0.86
C ILE A 71 20.55 -17.99 -1.25
N LEU A 72 20.58 -19.32 -1.29
CA LEU A 72 21.76 -20.09 -1.62
C LEU A 72 21.55 -20.80 -2.97
N PRO A 73 22.51 -20.68 -3.90
CA PRO A 73 22.39 -21.18 -5.28
C PRO A 73 22.28 -22.71 -5.40
N ASP A 74 22.34 -23.46 -4.29
CA ASP A 74 22.33 -24.93 -4.26
C ASP A 74 21.30 -25.53 -3.29
N MET A 75 20.44 -24.72 -2.66
CA MET A 75 19.47 -25.24 -1.67
C MET A 75 18.39 -26.14 -2.30
N SER A 76 18.07 -25.95 -3.58
CA SER A 76 17.05 -26.74 -4.29
C SER A 76 17.55 -28.11 -4.77
N ASN A 77 18.87 -28.34 -4.88
CA ASN A 77 19.46 -29.55 -5.46
C ASN A 77 20.29 -30.39 -4.45
N ARG A 78 20.54 -29.89 -3.24
CA ARG A 78 21.21 -30.64 -2.17
C ARG A 78 20.21 -31.42 -1.30
N VAL A 79 20.33 -32.75 -1.32
CA VAL A 79 19.65 -33.69 -0.37
C VAL A 79 20.44 -33.81 0.95
N THR A 80 21.32 -32.85 1.26
CA THR A 80 22.15 -32.84 2.47
C THR A 80 21.60 -31.84 3.48
N ALA A 81 21.66 -32.18 4.77
CA ALA A 81 21.29 -31.27 5.85
C ALA A 81 22.05 -29.94 5.71
N LEU A 82 21.32 -28.83 5.87
CA LEU A 82 21.89 -27.48 5.93
C LEU A 82 23.01 -27.45 6.98
N THR A 83 24.12 -26.82 6.64
CA THR A 83 25.16 -26.52 7.62
C THR A 83 24.63 -25.53 8.66
N GLN A 84 25.21 -25.53 9.86
CA GLN A 84 24.80 -24.63 10.94
C GLN A 84 24.80 -23.15 10.53
N MET A 85 25.72 -22.77 9.62
CA MET A 85 25.82 -21.42 9.09
C MET A 85 24.70 -21.09 8.07
N GLU A 86 24.32 -22.05 7.22
CA GLU A 86 23.21 -21.86 6.27
C GLU A 86 21.87 -21.75 7.00
N SER A 87 21.64 -22.56 8.05
CA SER A 87 20.44 -22.45 8.90
C SER A 87 20.37 -21.10 9.61
N ALA A 88 21.48 -20.61 10.16
CA ALA A 88 21.52 -19.30 10.81
C ALA A 88 21.23 -18.16 9.82
N CYS A 89 21.72 -18.27 8.58
CA CYS A 89 21.47 -17.29 7.52
C CYS A 89 19.98 -17.21 7.15
N ILE A 90 19.31 -18.37 6.98
CA ILE A 90 17.86 -18.43 6.70
C ILE A 90 17.06 -17.80 7.84
N THR A 91 17.37 -18.15 9.10
CA THR A 91 16.67 -17.59 10.26
C THR A 91 16.82 -16.07 10.37
N ILE A 92 18.03 -15.54 10.10
CA ILE A 92 18.25 -14.09 10.09
C ILE A 92 17.47 -13.42 8.96
N HIS A 93 17.44 -14.02 7.77
CA HIS A 93 16.68 -13.50 6.63
C HIS A 93 15.18 -13.42 6.93
N GLU A 94 14.60 -14.50 7.45
CA GLU A 94 13.20 -14.53 7.87
C GLU A 94 12.92 -13.44 8.93
N ALA A 95 13.78 -13.32 9.94
CA ALA A 95 13.65 -12.27 10.96
C ALA A 95 13.71 -10.87 10.34
N LEU A 96 14.63 -10.61 9.41
CA LEU A 96 14.73 -9.32 8.72
C LEU A 96 13.50 -9.01 7.86
N ASN A 97 12.95 -10.01 7.16
CA ASN A 97 11.71 -9.87 6.40
C ASN A 97 10.55 -9.46 7.32
N THR A 98 10.39 -10.10 8.47
CA THR A 98 9.34 -9.71 9.44
C THR A 98 9.52 -8.27 9.95
N VAL A 99 10.77 -7.82 10.12
CA VAL A 99 11.07 -6.44 10.52
C VAL A 99 10.71 -5.47 9.40
N ILE A 100 11.05 -5.78 8.15
CA ILE A 100 10.73 -4.94 6.98
C ILE A 100 9.22 -4.80 6.82
N ASP A 101 8.46 -5.87 6.94
CA ASP A 101 6.99 -5.85 6.88
C ASP A 101 6.41 -4.94 7.99
N SER A 102 6.92 -5.10 9.21
CA SER A 102 6.47 -4.27 10.34
C SER A 102 6.76 -2.78 10.11
N GLN A 103 7.97 -2.44 9.63
CA GLN A 103 8.35 -1.06 9.34
C GLN A 103 7.49 -0.47 8.22
N THR A 104 7.18 -1.27 7.19
CA THR A 104 6.34 -0.83 6.07
C THR A 104 4.93 -0.52 6.55
N HIS A 105 4.35 -1.38 7.39
CA HIS A 105 3.06 -1.12 8.03
C HIS A 105 3.07 0.18 8.87
N TYR A 106 4.10 0.40 9.69
CA TYR A 106 4.19 1.63 10.50
C TYR A 106 4.35 2.89 9.64
N ARG A 107 5.20 2.85 8.61
CA ARG A 107 5.41 3.98 7.68
C ARG A 107 4.12 4.33 6.95
N LEU A 108 3.36 3.32 6.50
CA LEU A 108 2.08 3.52 5.81
C LEU A 108 1.07 4.20 6.72
N ARG A 109 0.98 3.73 7.97
CA ARG A 109 0.07 4.29 8.98
C ARG A 109 0.47 5.70 9.39
N GLU A 110 1.76 5.98 9.59
CA GLU A 110 2.26 7.31 9.87
C GLU A 110 1.94 8.29 8.74
N ALA A 111 2.15 7.89 7.47
CA ALA A 111 1.82 8.72 6.32
C ALA A 111 0.32 9.07 6.27
N GLN A 112 -0.55 8.08 6.55
CA GLN A 112 -2.00 8.29 6.61
C GLN A 112 -2.41 9.21 7.76
N ASP A 113 -1.88 8.97 8.96
CA ASP A 113 -2.19 9.74 10.16
C ASP A 113 -1.67 11.17 10.04
N ARG A 114 -0.50 11.37 9.45
CA ARG A 114 0.06 12.70 9.17
C ARG A 114 -0.83 13.50 8.23
N SER A 115 -1.28 12.89 7.12
CA SER A 115 -2.19 13.57 6.19
C SER A 115 -3.50 13.98 6.87
N ARG A 116 -4.06 13.11 7.72
CA ARG A 116 -5.27 13.43 8.50
C ARG A 116 -5.03 14.56 9.49
N ALA A 117 -3.88 14.58 10.16
CA ALA A 117 -3.53 15.61 11.12
C ALA A 117 -3.37 16.98 10.44
N GLU A 118 -2.72 17.03 9.27
CA GLU A 118 -2.57 18.26 8.49
C GLU A 118 -3.93 18.82 8.04
N ASP A 119 -4.82 17.96 7.53
CA ASP A 119 -6.19 18.34 7.13
C ASP A 119 -7.03 18.86 8.31
N LEU A 120 -6.98 18.18 9.46
CA LEU A 120 -7.71 18.58 10.66
C LEU A 120 -7.18 19.90 11.22
N ASN A 121 -5.85 20.04 11.27
CA ASN A 121 -5.19 21.25 11.75
C ASN A 121 -5.58 22.47 10.90
N GLY A 122 -5.59 22.34 9.57
CA GLY A 122 -6.03 23.41 8.68
C GLY A 122 -7.46 23.85 8.98
N ARG A 123 -8.40 22.90 9.07
CA ARG A 123 -9.82 23.20 9.36
C ARG A 123 -10.01 23.88 10.70
N VAL A 124 -9.40 23.34 11.77
CA VAL A 124 -9.51 23.90 13.13
C VAL A 124 -8.89 25.30 13.19
N SER A 125 -7.74 25.50 12.54
CA SER A 125 -7.08 26.81 12.50
C SER A 125 -7.98 27.87 11.83
N TYR A 126 -8.61 27.56 10.69
CA TYR A 126 -9.52 28.50 10.02
C TYR A 126 -10.74 28.86 10.89
N TRP A 127 -11.37 27.87 11.55
CA TRP A 127 -12.49 28.13 12.45
C TRP A 127 -12.07 28.98 13.66
N SER A 128 -10.92 28.68 14.27
CA SER A 128 -10.39 29.42 15.41
C SER A 128 -10.06 30.89 15.06
N VAL A 129 -9.47 31.14 13.89
CA VAL A 129 -9.23 32.50 13.40
C VAL A 129 -10.56 33.24 13.20
N GLY A 130 -11.57 32.58 12.63
CA GLY A 130 -12.90 33.15 12.45
C GLY A 130 -13.56 33.54 13.77
N GLU A 131 -13.56 32.66 14.77
CA GLU A 131 -14.09 32.94 16.10
C GLU A 131 -13.37 34.11 16.78
N THR A 132 -12.04 34.13 16.68
CA THR A 132 -11.22 35.21 17.23
C THR A 132 -11.58 36.56 16.61
N LEU A 133 -11.77 36.63 15.29
CA LEU A 133 -12.20 37.85 14.60
C LEU A 133 -13.61 38.31 15.04
N ILE A 134 -14.55 37.37 15.21
CA ILE A 134 -15.91 37.70 15.67
C ILE A 134 -15.86 38.31 17.08
N LEU A 135 -15.06 37.75 17.99
CA LEU A 135 -14.90 38.31 19.34
C LEU A 135 -14.36 39.75 19.32
N PHE A 136 -13.41 40.05 18.44
CA PHE A 136 -12.91 41.43 18.27
C PHE A 136 -14.00 42.38 17.75
N VAL A 137 -14.81 41.96 16.78
CA VAL A 137 -15.89 42.79 16.21
C VAL A 137 -16.96 43.10 17.24
N VAL A 138 -17.35 42.12 18.07
CA VAL A 138 -18.38 42.32 19.12
C VAL A 138 -17.86 43.15 20.30
N SER A 139 -16.54 43.21 20.52
CA SER A 139 -15.95 43.96 21.63
C SER A 139 -15.76 45.46 21.35
N ILE A 140 -15.93 45.91 20.10
CA ILE A 140 -15.89 47.31 19.67
C ILE A 140 -17.30 47.91 19.78
#